data_AF-A0AAN7YI33-F1
#
_entry.id   AF-A0AAN7YI33-F1
#
_cell.length_a   1.000
_cell.length_b   1.000
_cell.length_c   1.000
_cell.angle_alpha   90.00
_cell.angle_beta   90.00
_cell.angle_gamma   90.00
#
_symmetry.space_group_name_H-M   'P 1'
#
loop_
_entity.id
_entity.type
_entity.pdbx_description
1 polymer ?
#
loop_
_entity_poly.entity_id
_entity_poly.type
_entity_poly.pdbx_seq_one_letter_code
_entity_poly.pdbx_strand_id
1 'polypeptide(L)'
;MKFSTVFAAATCASAVSAAPWSGWKGGKNGPFEFTSTYSVVATPDQVVNGTTPTGGLAGAIGYYNFGLNKYTNTICFNITLNGFRGNYQSAAITATHLHEAARGQSGPPRIAFPNPVGNEQYANSIGCIKGPFRTGINGTNGVDTGAAFQVSQIEANPAGFFADVHSSLAVPGAVRGQLA
;
A
#
# COMPACT_ATOMS: atom_id res chain seq x y z
N MET A 1 4.83 -48.31 -42.72
CA MET A 1 4.34 -46.91 -42.78
C MET A 1 3.40 -46.69 -41.61
N LYS A 2 3.86 -46.04 -40.54
CA LYS A 2 3.02 -45.53 -39.45
C LYS A 2 3.65 -44.20 -39.03
N PHE A 3 3.06 -43.11 -39.49
CA PHE A 3 3.46 -41.76 -39.11
C PHE A 3 2.72 -41.39 -37.82
N SER A 4 3.46 -41.16 -36.74
CA SER A 4 2.93 -40.62 -35.48
C SER A 4 3.21 -39.12 -35.44
N THR A 5 2.15 -38.34 -35.56
CA THR A 5 2.16 -36.87 -35.52
C THR A 5 2.28 -36.40 -34.07
N VAL A 6 3.34 -35.64 -33.77
CA VAL A 6 3.50 -34.94 -32.49
C VAL A 6 2.81 -33.58 -32.59
N PHE A 7 1.77 -33.33 -31.80
CA PHE A 7 1.19 -32.00 -31.62
C PHE A 7 1.96 -31.25 -30.54
N ALA A 8 2.75 -30.25 -30.92
CA ALA A 8 3.31 -29.28 -29.99
C ALA A 8 2.25 -28.21 -29.70
N ALA A 9 1.71 -28.20 -28.48
CA ALA A 9 0.86 -27.13 -28.00
C ALA A 9 1.74 -25.93 -27.65
N ALA A 10 1.73 -24.90 -28.50
CA ALA A 10 2.34 -23.62 -28.19
C ALA A 10 1.49 -22.90 -27.13
N THR A 11 1.97 -22.86 -25.90
CA THR A 11 1.42 -22.00 -24.85
C THR A 11 1.74 -20.54 -25.18
N CYS A 12 0.76 -19.79 -25.63
CA CYS A 12 0.85 -18.33 -25.71
C CYS A 12 0.91 -17.77 -24.29
N ALA A 13 2.11 -17.48 -23.80
CA ALA A 13 2.30 -16.64 -22.63
C ALA A 13 1.88 -15.22 -23.00
N SER A 14 0.66 -14.84 -22.62
CA SER A 14 0.20 -13.45 -22.67
C SER A 14 1.03 -12.66 -21.66
N ALA A 15 2.13 -12.07 -22.13
CA ALA A 15 2.78 -11.00 -21.39
C ALA A 15 1.77 -9.84 -21.31
N VAL A 16 1.06 -9.74 -20.19
CA VAL A 16 0.39 -8.51 -19.80
C VAL A 16 1.48 -7.47 -19.62
N SER A 17 1.76 -6.74 -20.70
CA SER A 17 2.51 -5.50 -20.66
C SER A 17 1.74 -4.54 -19.76
N ALA A 18 2.14 -4.46 -18.49
CA ALA A 18 1.74 -3.40 -17.59
C ALA A 18 2.15 -2.09 -18.29
N ALA A 19 1.17 -1.38 -18.86
CA ALA A 19 1.41 -0.06 -19.38
C ALA A 19 2.05 0.77 -18.25
N PRO A 20 3.14 1.51 -18.52
CA PRO A 20 3.75 2.36 -17.51
C PRO A 20 2.67 3.36 -17.04
N TRP A 21 2.19 3.16 -15.81
CA TRP A 21 1.31 4.11 -15.14
C TRP A 21 2.01 5.46 -15.20
N SER A 22 1.36 6.45 -15.80
CA SER A 22 1.82 7.84 -15.81
C SER A 22 1.91 8.27 -14.34
N GLY A 23 3.12 8.18 -13.78
CA GLY A 23 3.40 8.42 -12.37
C GLY A 23 2.72 9.70 -11.90
N TRP A 24 2.27 9.70 -10.65
CA TRP A 24 1.62 10.85 -10.04
C TRP A 24 2.64 11.98 -9.87
N LYS A 25 2.91 12.70 -10.97
CA LYS A 25 3.80 13.85 -10.99
C LYS A 25 3.00 15.01 -10.44
N GLY A 26 3.14 15.29 -9.15
CA GLY A 26 2.82 16.60 -8.59
C GLY A 26 3.72 17.63 -9.26
N GLY A 27 3.28 18.12 -10.42
CA GLY A 27 3.97 19.19 -11.12
C GLY A 27 3.75 20.51 -10.41
N LYS A 28 4.66 21.47 -10.62
CA LYS A 28 4.54 22.88 -10.19
C LYS A 28 3.24 23.59 -10.63
N ASN A 29 2.40 22.92 -11.44
CA ASN A 29 1.17 23.41 -12.05
C ASN A 29 -0.09 22.66 -11.59
N GLY A 30 0.03 21.66 -10.69
CA GLY A 30 -1.13 21.03 -10.06
C GLY A 30 -1.63 21.85 -8.86
N PRO A 31 -2.87 21.64 -8.38
CA PRO A 31 -3.38 22.36 -7.20
C PRO A 31 -2.64 21.98 -5.89
N PHE A 32 -1.73 21.01 -5.94
CA PHE A 32 -0.97 20.51 -4.80
C PHE A 32 0.53 20.67 -5.04
N GLU A 33 1.23 21.23 -4.07
CA GLU A 33 2.69 21.27 -4.02
C GLU A 33 3.19 20.11 -3.16
N PHE A 34 4.03 19.25 -3.72
CA PHE A 34 4.66 18.14 -3.00
C PHE A 34 6.16 18.37 -2.85
N THR A 35 6.66 18.18 -1.64
CA THR A 35 8.09 18.12 -1.36
C THR A 35 8.69 16.76 -1.71
N SER A 36 7.88 15.71 -1.79
CA SER A 36 8.27 14.38 -2.25
C SER A 36 7.07 13.59 -2.77
N THR A 37 7.34 12.58 -3.61
CA THR A 37 6.32 11.65 -4.12
C THR A 37 6.85 10.21 -4.06
N TYR A 38 5.98 9.25 -3.77
CA TYR A 38 6.31 7.83 -3.71
C TYR A 38 5.30 7.01 -4.49
N SER A 39 5.77 6.00 -5.22
CA SER A 39 4.92 5.01 -5.89
C SER A 39 5.33 3.63 -5.42
N VAL A 40 4.39 2.94 -4.76
CA VAL A 40 4.62 1.65 -4.13
C VAL A 40 3.73 0.60 -4.76
N VAL A 41 4.33 -0.53 -5.12
CA VAL A 41 3.60 -1.73 -5.51
C VAL A 41 3.62 -2.69 -4.33
N ALA A 42 2.44 -2.91 -3.75
CA ALA A 42 2.23 -3.79 -2.62
C ALA A 42 1.73 -5.14 -3.11
N THR A 43 2.37 -6.22 -2.66
CA THR A 43 2.04 -7.58 -3.07
C THR A 43 1.88 -8.52 -1.87
N PRO A 44 1.19 -9.67 -2.03
CA PRO A 44 0.94 -10.58 -0.93
C PRO A 44 2.20 -11.22 -0.34
N ASP A 45 3.22 -11.47 -1.16
CA ASP A 45 4.47 -12.13 -0.76
C ASP A 45 5.33 -11.30 0.21
N GLN A 46 5.05 -9.99 0.31
CA GLN A 46 5.78 -9.11 1.22
C GLN A 46 5.19 -9.09 2.65
N VAL A 47 4.00 -9.66 2.86
CA VAL A 47 3.29 -9.58 4.15
C VAL A 47 3.99 -10.42 5.24
N VAL A 48 4.19 -9.81 6.40
CA VAL A 48 4.83 -10.41 7.59
C VAL A 48 4.01 -10.14 8.85
N ASN A 49 4.15 -11.01 9.85
CA ASN A 49 3.71 -10.80 11.22
C ASN A 49 4.93 -10.83 12.16
N GLY A 50 5.29 -9.67 12.71
CA GLY A 50 6.59 -9.48 13.34
C GLY A 50 7.68 -9.50 12.28
N THR A 51 8.50 -10.55 12.26
CA THR A 51 9.51 -10.83 11.22
C THR A 51 9.19 -12.07 10.40
N THR A 52 8.09 -12.75 10.71
CA THR A 52 7.72 -14.02 10.07
C THR A 52 6.88 -13.74 8.82
N PRO A 53 7.31 -14.17 7.62
CA PRO A 53 6.48 -14.10 6.42
C PRO A 53 5.21 -14.94 6.60
N THR A 54 4.05 -14.32 6.37
CA THR A 54 2.76 -15.03 6.41
C THR A 54 2.18 -15.24 5.03
N GLY A 55 2.66 -14.47 4.04
CA GLY A 55 1.92 -14.23 2.81
C GLY A 55 0.68 -13.36 3.08
N GLY A 56 0.09 -12.88 1.99
CA GLY A 56 -1.11 -12.06 2.00
C GLY A 56 -2.24 -12.71 1.21
N LEU A 57 -3.16 -11.89 0.73
CA LEU A 57 -4.30 -12.35 -0.05
C LEU A 57 -3.87 -12.68 -1.49
N ALA A 58 -3.80 -13.96 -1.82
CA ALA A 58 -3.40 -14.41 -3.16
C ALA A 58 -4.21 -13.74 -4.27
N GLY A 59 -3.51 -13.27 -5.31
CA GLY A 59 -4.08 -12.55 -6.45
C GLY A 59 -4.34 -11.06 -6.23
N ALA A 60 -4.20 -10.56 -4.99
CA ALA A 60 -4.34 -9.13 -4.71
C ALA A 60 -3.06 -8.37 -5.08
N ILE A 61 -3.21 -7.12 -5.52
CA ILE A 61 -2.13 -6.16 -5.73
C ILE A 61 -2.62 -4.77 -5.33
N GLY A 62 -1.75 -4.01 -4.66
CA GLY A 62 -2.03 -2.63 -4.31
C GLY A 62 -1.05 -1.67 -4.99
N TYR A 63 -1.56 -0.55 -5.48
CA TYR A 63 -0.79 0.56 -6.01
C TYR A 63 -1.02 1.77 -5.13
N TYR A 64 0.03 2.21 -4.43
CA TYR A 64 -0.03 3.35 -3.53
C TYR A 64 0.80 4.47 -4.10
N ASN A 65 0.14 5.53 -4.54
CA ASN A 65 0.82 6.75 -4.98
C ASN A 65 0.62 7.82 -3.91
N PHE A 66 1.73 8.33 -3.39
CA PHE A 66 1.75 9.33 -2.34
C PHE A 66 2.47 10.60 -2.80
N GLY A 67 2.02 11.72 -2.26
CA GLY A 67 2.54 13.06 -2.50
C GLY A 67 2.52 13.78 -1.17
N LEU A 68 3.70 14.07 -0.65
CA LEU A 68 3.87 14.59 0.70
C LEU A 68 4.27 16.05 0.61
N ASN A 69 3.87 16.83 1.61
CA ASN A 69 4.35 18.18 1.83
C ASN A 69 4.76 18.34 3.29
N LYS A 70 6.07 18.29 3.57
CA LYS A 70 6.60 18.41 4.93
C LYS A 70 6.33 19.76 5.59
N TYR A 71 6.18 20.83 4.81
CA TYR A 71 5.92 22.17 5.36
C TYR A 71 4.51 22.30 5.91
N THR A 72 3.55 21.59 5.30
CA THR A 72 2.15 21.60 5.72
C THR A 72 1.75 20.36 6.53
N ASN A 73 2.66 19.40 6.71
CA ASN A 73 2.40 18.08 7.27
C ASN A 73 1.21 17.36 6.59
N THR A 74 1.20 17.38 5.26
CA THR A 74 0.13 16.84 4.42
C THR A 74 0.64 15.64 3.64
N ILE A 75 -0.20 14.61 3.51
CA ILE A 75 -0.04 13.54 2.54
C ILE A 75 -1.30 13.47 1.68
N CYS A 76 -1.12 13.57 0.38
CA CYS A 76 -2.11 13.21 -0.60
C CYS A 76 -1.83 11.81 -1.12
N PHE A 77 -2.88 11.08 -1.45
CA PHE A 77 -2.79 9.67 -1.84
C PHE A 77 -3.76 9.35 -2.99
N ASN A 78 -3.34 8.41 -3.82
CA ASN A 78 -4.18 7.68 -4.76
C ASN A 78 -3.83 6.20 -4.62
N ILE A 79 -4.70 5.46 -3.95
CA ILE A 79 -4.53 4.06 -3.57
C ILE A 79 -5.51 3.24 -4.38
N THR A 80 -5.00 2.30 -5.18
CA THR A 80 -5.80 1.36 -5.96
C THR A 80 -5.52 -0.06 -5.50
N LEU A 81 -6.56 -0.86 -5.37
CA LEU A 81 -6.48 -2.29 -5.10
C LEU A 81 -7.16 -3.07 -6.23
N ASN A 82 -6.49 -4.12 -6.69
CA ASN A 82 -7.07 -5.14 -7.57
C ASN A 82 -6.95 -6.49 -6.88
N GLY A 83 -7.95 -7.36 -7.05
CA GLY A 83 -8.01 -8.68 -6.42
C GLY A 83 -8.28 -8.64 -4.91
N PHE A 84 -8.68 -7.50 -4.35
CA PHE A 84 -9.05 -7.39 -2.94
C PHE A 84 -10.39 -8.08 -2.68
N ARG A 85 -10.41 -8.97 -1.70
CA ARG A 85 -11.57 -9.79 -1.32
C ARG A 85 -11.77 -9.77 0.19
N GLY A 86 -12.96 -10.15 0.62
CA GLY A 86 -13.36 -10.12 2.02
C GLY A 86 -13.71 -8.71 2.49
N ASN A 87 -13.83 -8.56 3.81
CA ASN A 87 -14.16 -7.28 4.42
C ASN A 87 -12.88 -6.58 4.89
N TYR A 88 -12.88 -5.25 4.86
CA TYR A 88 -11.86 -4.48 5.56
C TYR A 88 -11.90 -4.78 7.06
N GLN A 89 -10.78 -5.24 7.61
CA GLN A 89 -10.68 -5.61 9.02
C GLN A 89 -9.35 -5.17 9.59
N SER A 90 -9.38 -4.43 10.70
CA SER A 90 -8.19 -3.90 11.37
C SER A 90 -8.55 -3.49 12.79
N ALA A 91 -7.55 -3.46 13.68
CA ALA A 91 -7.70 -2.87 15.01
C ALA A 91 -7.65 -1.33 14.97
N ALA A 92 -7.04 -0.75 13.93
CA ALA A 92 -7.01 0.70 13.69
C ALA A 92 -8.36 1.19 13.13
N ILE A 93 -8.54 2.51 13.04
CA ILE A 93 -9.79 3.14 12.57
C ILE A 93 -10.20 2.74 11.15
N THR A 94 -9.24 2.40 10.30
CA THR A 94 -9.44 1.82 8.98
C THR A 94 -8.48 0.64 8.80
N ALA A 95 -8.53 -0.02 7.65
CA ALA A 95 -7.70 -1.18 7.33
C ALA A 95 -6.59 -0.87 6.33
N THR A 96 -6.43 0.37 5.88
CA THR A 96 -5.43 0.79 4.90
C THR A 96 -4.47 1.75 5.56
N HIS A 97 -3.17 1.44 5.58
CA HIS A 97 -2.22 2.18 6.41
C HIS A 97 -0.92 2.53 5.71
N LEU A 98 -0.20 3.44 6.36
CA LEU A 98 1.24 3.59 6.26
C LEU A 98 1.83 3.32 7.64
N HIS A 99 2.78 2.39 7.70
CA HIS A 99 3.47 1.92 8.89
C HIS A 99 4.93 2.40 8.92
N GLU A 100 5.48 2.52 10.12
CA GLU A 100 6.91 2.76 10.34
C GLU A 100 7.61 1.46 10.76
N ALA A 101 8.32 0.84 9.83
CA ALA A 101 9.26 -0.24 10.10
C ALA A 101 10.22 -0.47 8.93
N ALA A 102 11.36 -1.07 9.22
CA ALA A 102 12.26 -1.59 8.20
C ALA A 102 11.61 -2.69 7.36
N ARG A 103 12.15 -2.92 6.16
CA ARG A 103 11.74 -4.00 5.26
C ARG A 103 11.75 -5.35 5.98
N GLY A 104 10.67 -6.10 5.84
CA GLY A 104 10.51 -7.42 6.47
C GLY A 104 10.15 -7.40 7.96
N GLN A 105 9.87 -6.23 8.53
CA GLN A 105 9.45 -6.08 9.93
C GLN A 105 8.06 -5.45 10.04
N SER A 106 7.27 -5.87 11.02
CA SER A 106 6.06 -5.15 11.43
C SER A 106 6.43 -3.94 12.30
N GLY A 107 5.61 -2.91 12.23
CA GLY A 107 5.71 -1.72 13.10
C GLY A 107 4.35 -1.07 13.28
N PRO A 108 4.25 0.01 14.07
CA PRO A 108 2.96 0.67 14.30
C PRO A 108 2.45 1.37 13.04
N PRO A 109 1.13 1.42 12.82
CA PRO A 109 0.57 2.31 11.81
C PRO A 109 0.84 3.75 12.25
N ARG A 110 1.19 4.62 11.31
CA ARG A 110 1.38 6.06 11.55
C ARG A 110 0.29 6.89 10.90
N ILE A 111 -0.26 6.40 9.81
CA ILE A 111 -1.35 7.02 9.06
C ILE A 111 -2.38 5.96 8.73
N ALA A 112 -3.65 6.25 8.99
CA ALA A 112 -4.79 5.46 8.57
C ALA A 112 -5.53 6.19 7.45
N PHE A 113 -5.63 5.55 6.29
CA PHE A 113 -6.31 6.10 5.10
C PHE A 113 -7.74 5.60 5.03
N PRO A 114 -8.67 6.35 4.40
CA PRO A 114 -9.96 5.79 4.01
C PRO A 114 -9.75 4.51 3.17
N ASN A 115 -10.47 3.45 3.50
CA ASN A 115 -10.38 2.20 2.76
C ASN A 115 -10.84 2.41 1.31
N PRO A 116 -10.14 1.83 0.32
CA PRO A 116 -10.59 1.87 -1.07
C PRO A 116 -12.03 1.36 -1.25
N VAL A 117 -12.80 2.06 -2.08
CA VAL A 117 -14.19 1.69 -2.37
C VAL A 117 -14.26 1.23 -3.82
N GLY A 118 -14.99 0.13 -4.06
CA GLY A 118 -15.15 -0.46 -5.39
C GLY A 118 -15.50 -1.94 -5.28
N ASN A 119 -15.04 -2.72 -6.25
CA ASN A 119 -15.23 -4.16 -6.31
C ASN A 119 -13.88 -4.90 -6.32
N GLU A 120 -13.92 -6.23 -6.44
CA GLU A 120 -12.71 -7.05 -6.45
C GLU A 120 -11.77 -6.69 -7.61
N GLN A 121 -12.29 -6.35 -8.79
CA GLN A 121 -11.48 -6.01 -9.94
C GLN A 121 -10.76 -4.67 -9.76
N TYR A 122 -11.43 -3.72 -9.11
CA TYR A 122 -10.93 -2.37 -8.89
C TYR A 122 -11.62 -1.71 -7.69
N ALA A 123 -10.83 -1.33 -6.70
CA ALA A 123 -11.23 -0.43 -5.62
C ALA A 123 -10.23 0.73 -5.51
N ASN A 124 -10.71 1.94 -5.22
CA ASN A 124 -9.86 3.13 -5.14
C ASN A 124 -10.17 4.00 -3.92
N SER A 125 -9.13 4.64 -3.39
CA SER A 125 -9.19 5.68 -2.39
C SER A 125 -8.30 6.84 -2.83
N ILE A 126 -8.87 8.04 -2.96
CA ILE A 126 -8.14 9.25 -3.35
C ILE A 126 -8.46 10.39 -2.39
N GLY A 127 -7.44 11.14 -2.01
CA GLY A 127 -7.64 12.29 -1.13
C GLY A 127 -6.35 12.88 -0.59
N CYS A 128 -6.51 13.85 0.31
CA CYS A 128 -5.42 14.42 1.09
C CYS A 128 -5.82 14.44 2.56
N ILE A 129 -4.87 14.13 3.42
CA ILE A 129 -5.02 14.24 4.87
C ILE A 129 -3.85 15.06 5.42
N LYS A 130 -4.19 15.97 6.34
CA LYS A 130 -3.25 16.84 7.03
C LYS A 130 -3.18 16.42 8.48
N GLY A 131 -1.96 16.43 9.05
CA GLY A 131 -1.78 16.16 10.46
C GLY A 131 -2.47 17.20 11.37
N PRO A 132 -2.66 16.89 12.67
CA PRO A 132 -2.21 15.69 13.36
C PRO A 132 -2.93 14.42 12.88
N PHE A 133 -2.18 13.33 12.75
CA PHE A 133 -2.72 12.05 12.30
C PHE A 133 -3.29 11.27 13.48
N ARG A 134 -4.21 10.35 13.18
CA ARG A 134 -4.82 9.46 14.16
C ARG A 134 -5.01 8.08 13.55
N THR A 135 -4.60 7.04 14.26
CA THR A 135 -4.74 5.65 13.81
C THR A 135 -5.77 4.88 14.63
N GLY A 136 -6.09 5.34 15.84
CA GLY A 136 -6.89 4.61 16.82
C GLY A 136 -6.13 3.52 17.57
N ILE A 137 -4.84 3.35 17.28
CA ILE A 137 -3.96 2.42 18.00
C ILE A 137 -3.11 3.23 18.96
N ASN A 138 -3.16 2.87 20.24
CA ASN A 138 -2.26 3.44 21.23
C ASN A 138 -0.95 2.63 21.30
N GLY A 139 0.18 3.33 21.32
CA GLY A 139 1.48 2.73 21.61
C GLY A 139 1.62 2.31 23.07
N THR A 140 2.79 1.78 23.43
CA THR A 140 3.10 1.31 24.79
C THR A 140 3.05 2.43 25.85
N ASN A 141 3.17 3.68 25.42
CA ASN A 141 3.02 4.87 26.26
C ASN A 141 1.57 5.36 26.41
N GLY A 142 0.59 4.64 25.84
CA GLY A 142 -0.83 5.01 25.89
C GLY A 142 -1.25 6.12 24.91
N VAL A 143 -0.34 6.59 24.04
CA VAL A 143 -0.61 7.65 23.07
C VAL A 143 -0.88 7.06 21.69
N ASP A 144 -1.81 7.66 20.94
CA ASP A 144 -2.11 7.24 19.56
C ASP A 144 -0.84 7.27 18.70
N THR A 145 -0.60 6.21 17.93
CA THR A 145 0.62 6.04 17.16
C THR A 145 0.79 7.07 16.04
N GLY A 146 -0.29 7.75 15.62
CA GLY A 146 -0.25 8.87 14.66
C GLY A 146 -0.09 10.25 15.28
N ALA A 147 -0.32 10.42 16.60
CA ALA A 147 -0.50 11.74 17.21
C ALA A 147 0.72 12.68 17.07
N ALA A 148 1.93 12.14 17.19
CA ALA A 148 3.18 12.90 17.05
C ALA A 148 3.88 12.66 15.70
N PHE A 149 3.23 11.93 14.79
CA PHE A 149 3.82 11.60 13.50
C PHE A 149 3.82 12.80 12.56
N GLN A 150 4.92 12.96 11.82
CA GLN A 150 5.04 13.96 10.77
C GLN A 150 5.52 13.32 9.48
N VAL A 151 4.96 13.75 8.35
CA VAL A 151 5.34 13.23 7.02
C VAL A 151 6.81 13.52 6.68
N SER A 152 7.43 14.51 7.33
CA SER A 152 8.87 14.78 7.23
C SER A 152 9.74 13.59 7.66
N GLN A 153 9.25 12.71 8.53
CA GLN A 153 9.95 11.49 8.93
C GLN A 153 10.03 10.48 7.78
N ILE A 154 8.99 10.42 6.93
CA ILE A 154 8.98 9.61 5.70
C ILE A 154 10.02 10.16 4.72
N GLU A 155 10.06 11.48 4.54
CA GLU A 155 11.03 12.11 3.63
C GLU A 155 12.48 11.88 4.07
N ALA A 156 12.72 11.87 5.38
CA ALA A 156 14.05 11.63 5.94
C ALA A 156 14.51 10.17 5.80
N ASN A 157 13.60 9.20 5.86
CA ASN A 157 13.93 7.78 5.77
C ASN A 157 12.79 6.95 5.13
N PRO A 158 12.59 7.03 3.81
CA PRO A 158 11.47 6.33 3.17
C PRO A 158 11.60 4.81 3.25
N ALA A 159 12.83 4.26 3.32
CA ALA A 159 13.07 2.84 3.52
C ALA A 159 12.60 2.32 4.89
N GLY A 160 12.33 3.21 5.84
CA GLY A 160 11.73 2.90 7.14
C GLY A 160 10.20 2.86 7.15
N PHE A 161 9.53 2.97 5.99
CA PHE A 161 8.07 2.99 5.92
C PHE A 161 7.53 2.05 4.84
N PHE A 162 6.36 1.47 5.12
CA PHE A 162 5.63 0.63 4.17
C PHE A 162 4.14 0.96 4.18
N ALA A 163 3.46 0.65 3.09
CA ALA A 163 2.01 0.74 2.98
C ALA A 163 1.40 -0.65 2.83
N ASP A 164 0.20 -0.82 3.35
CA ASP A 164 -0.54 -2.07 3.33
C ASP A 164 -2.05 -1.84 3.35
N VAL A 165 -2.78 -2.95 3.24
CA VAL A 165 -4.20 -3.01 3.53
C VAL A 165 -4.54 -4.37 4.10
N HIS A 166 -5.45 -4.41 5.08
CA HIS A 166 -5.87 -5.62 5.76
C HIS A 166 -7.24 -6.11 5.29
N SER A 167 -7.40 -7.43 5.21
CA SER A 167 -8.66 -8.10 4.86
C SER A 167 -9.03 -9.11 5.95
N SER A 168 -10.32 -9.36 6.12
CA SER A 168 -10.82 -10.46 6.95
C SER A 168 -10.31 -11.84 6.52
N LEU A 169 -9.86 -11.99 5.27
CA LEU A 169 -9.25 -13.22 4.74
C LEU A 169 -7.73 -13.26 4.90
N ALA A 170 -7.11 -12.14 5.27
CA ALA A 170 -5.68 -11.99 5.45
C ALA A 170 -5.41 -10.91 6.51
N VAL A 171 -5.68 -11.25 7.77
CA VAL A 171 -5.66 -10.30 8.89
C VAL A 171 -4.27 -9.68 9.13
N PRO A 172 -3.13 -10.39 8.95
CA PRO A 172 -1.81 -9.75 9.01
C PRO A 172 -1.56 -8.72 7.89
N GLY A 173 -2.34 -8.77 6.81
CA GLY A 173 -2.24 -7.90 5.64
C GLY A 173 -2.66 -8.65 4.38
N ALA A 174 -3.47 -8.03 3.53
CA ALA A 174 -3.80 -8.54 2.20
C ALA A 174 -2.63 -8.30 1.23
N VAL A 175 -2.02 -7.11 1.27
CA VAL A 175 -0.80 -6.76 0.52
C VAL A 175 0.08 -5.83 1.35
N ARG A 176 1.38 -5.84 1.09
CA ARG A 176 2.37 -4.93 1.70
C ARG A 176 3.37 -4.44 0.65
N GLY A 177 3.81 -3.20 0.72
CA GLY A 177 4.92 -2.67 -0.07
C GLY A 177 5.74 -1.62 0.66
N GLN A 178 7.07 -1.73 0.62
CA GLN A 178 7.98 -0.73 1.20
C GLN A 178 8.05 0.53 0.31
N LEU A 179 8.23 1.72 0.90
CA LEU A 179 8.32 2.99 0.16
C LEU A 179 9.64 3.17 -0.60
N ALA A 180 10.72 2.47 -0.20
CA ALA A 180 12.02 2.44 -0.87
C ALA A 180 12.72 1.08 -0.73
#